data_AF-A0A5K7TTQ1-F1
#
_entry.id   AF-A0A5K7TTQ1-F1
#
_cell.length_a   1.000
_cell.length_b   1.000
_cell.length_c   1.000
_cell.angle_alpha   90.00
_cell.angle_beta   90.00
_cell.angle_gamma   90.00
#
_symmetry.space_group_name_H-M   'P 1'
#
loop_
_entity.id
_entity.type
_entity.pdbx_description
1 polymer ?
#
loop_
_entity_poly.entity_id
_entity_poly.type
_entity_poly.pdbx_seq_one_letter_code
_entity_poly.pdbx_strand_id
1 'polypeptide(L)'
;MTIGQRFGGPWQKQGHVDDFYDIWSNIHYGYVGRAGGLSESALLDGAGLEQIASDSIRKVQKWDERKGPQRSADIEALRAWDDIGDRIAISIGVNLYKKHPNGGITAKILMDEVLVLPRSSWGDGIRDHVCK
;
A
#
# COMPACT_ATOMS: atom_id res chain seq x y z
N MET A 1 11.47 17.72 -18.04
CA MET A 1 11.08 17.44 -16.65
C MET A 1 9.85 16.54 -16.68
N THR A 2 9.94 15.34 -16.13
CA THR A 2 8.81 14.39 -16.09
C THR A 2 7.83 14.75 -14.97
N ILE A 3 6.60 14.24 -15.02
CA ILE A 3 5.61 14.40 -13.95
C ILE A 3 6.19 13.92 -12.60
N GLY A 4 6.90 12.78 -12.62
CA GLY A 4 7.58 12.24 -11.43
C GLY A 4 8.61 13.20 -10.83
N GLN A 5 9.40 13.89 -11.67
CA GLN A 5 10.38 14.87 -11.21
C GLN A 5 9.75 16.12 -10.59
N ARG A 6 8.53 16.51 -11.01
CA ARG A 6 7.85 17.72 -10.51
C ARG A 6 6.99 17.47 -9.27
N PHE A 7 6.38 16.29 -9.15
CA PHE A 7 5.36 16.02 -8.13
C PHE A 7 5.70 14.85 -7.18
N GLY A 8 6.84 14.19 -7.39
CA GLY A 8 7.28 13.06 -6.55
C GLY A 8 6.44 11.80 -6.76
N GLY A 9 5.86 11.64 -7.95
CA GLY A 9 5.03 10.47 -8.31
C GLY A 9 3.56 10.79 -8.58
N PRO A 10 2.73 9.76 -8.82
CA PRO A 10 1.28 9.90 -8.99
C PRO A 10 0.59 9.94 -7.62
N TRP A 11 -0.09 11.05 -7.36
CA TRP A 11 -0.84 11.31 -6.12
C TRP A 11 -2.28 11.67 -6.47
N GLN A 12 -3.24 11.23 -5.65
CA GLN A 12 -4.67 11.50 -5.84
C GLN A 12 -5.22 12.34 -4.68
N LYS A 13 -5.84 13.48 -4.98
CA LYS A 13 -6.37 14.38 -3.97
C LYS A 13 -7.71 13.89 -3.43
N GLN A 14 -7.80 13.71 -2.11
CA GLN A 14 -9.02 13.47 -1.36
C GLN A 14 -9.19 14.54 -0.27
N GLY A 15 -10.03 15.54 -0.56
CA GLY A 15 -10.21 16.69 0.35
C GLY A 15 -8.90 17.46 0.55
N HIS A 16 -8.35 17.39 1.76
CA HIS A 16 -7.11 18.07 2.17
C HIS A 16 -5.87 17.14 2.17
N VAL A 17 -6.00 15.91 1.67
CA VAL A 17 -4.95 14.90 1.64
C VAL A 17 -4.68 14.49 0.20
N ASP A 18 -3.44 14.14 -0.11
CA ASP A 18 -3.03 13.42 -1.30
C ASP A 18 -2.71 11.97 -0.92
N ASP A 19 -3.40 11.00 -1.52
CA ASP A 19 -3.16 9.57 -1.37
C ASP A 19 -2.22 9.07 -2.47
N PHE A 20 -1.22 8.26 -2.12
CA PHE A 20 -0.32 7.67 -3.11
C PHE A 20 -1.05 6.61 -3.93
N TYR A 21 -0.72 6.51 -5.22
CA TYR A 21 -1.41 5.58 -6.12
C TYR A 21 -1.35 4.12 -5.67
N ASP A 22 -0.29 3.74 -4.95
CA ASP A 22 -0.04 2.34 -4.60
C ASP A 22 -1.05 1.77 -3.61
N ILE A 23 -1.73 2.64 -2.85
CA ILE A 23 -2.83 2.27 -1.96
C ILE A 23 -3.90 1.49 -2.73
N TRP A 24 -4.25 1.94 -3.94
CA TRP A 24 -5.32 1.32 -4.72
C TRP A 24 -4.91 -0.03 -5.30
N SER A 25 -3.67 -0.16 -5.78
CA SER A 25 -3.13 -1.45 -6.24
C SER A 25 -3.07 -2.47 -5.11
N ASN A 26 -2.64 -2.06 -3.92
CA ASN A 26 -2.53 -2.95 -2.77
C ASN A 26 -3.91 -3.38 -2.23
N ILE A 27 -4.92 -2.50 -2.24
CA ILE A 27 -6.31 -2.89 -1.97
C ILE A 27 -6.80 -3.91 -3.01
N HIS A 28 -6.52 -3.66 -4.29
CA HIS A 28 -6.92 -4.57 -5.37
C HIS A 28 -6.24 -5.93 -5.23
N TYR A 29 -4.93 -5.95 -4.94
CA TYR A 29 -4.14 -7.15 -4.69
C TYR A 29 -4.73 -7.98 -3.54
N GLY A 30 -5.06 -7.33 -2.41
CA GLY A 30 -5.74 -7.97 -1.28
C GLY A 30 -7.08 -8.59 -1.67
N TYR A 31 -7.93 -7.84 -2.38
CA TYR A 31 -9.27 -8.31 -2.76
C TYR A 31 -9.23 -9.46 -3.77
N VAL A 32 -8.51 -9.27 -4.90
CA VAL A 32 -8.43 -10.27 -5.97
C VAL A 32 -7.65 -11.49 -5.51
N GLY A 33 -6.61 -11.32 -4.70
CA GLY A 33 -5.87 -12.42 -4.10
C GLY A 33 -6.77 -13.33 -3.26
N ARG A 34 -7.65 -12.74 -2.45
CA ARG A 34 -8.66 -13.52 -1.70
C ARG A 34 -9.68 -14.19 -2.62
N ALA A 35 -10.16 -13.50 -3.65
CA ALA A 35 -11.05 -14.08 -4.65
C ALA A 35 -10.41 -15.26 -5.41
N GLY A 36 -9.09 -15.20 -5.63
CA GLY A 36 -8.28 -16.28 -6.19
C GLY A 36 -7.91 -17.40 -5.20
N GLY A 37 -8.38 -17.34 -3.95
CA GLY A 37 -8.20 -18.39 -2.95
C GLY A 37 -6.95 -18.28 -2.08
N LEU A 38 -6.11 -17.25 -2.25
CA LEU A 38 -4.90 -17.04 -1.43
C LEU A 38 -5.26 -16.57 -0.03
N SER A 39 -4.60 -17.06 1.01
CA SER A 39 -4.85 -16.59 2.38
C SER A 39 -4.36 -15.15 2.60
N GLU A 40 -4.94 -14.45 3.58
CA GLU A 40 -4.47 -13.12 4.00
C GLU A 40 -2.98 -13.13 4.37
N SER A 41 -2.51 -14.20 5.02
CA SER A 41 -1.10 -14.38 5.35
C SER A 41 -0.22 -14.45 4.09
N ALA A 42 -0.63 -15.24 3.10
CA ALA A 42 0.15 -15.40 1.87
C ALA A 42 0.26 -14.07 1.09
N LEU A 43 -0.79 -13.26 1.11
CA LEU A 43 -0.79 -11.94 0.45
C LEU A 43 0.15 -10.96 1.17
N LEU A 44 0.04 -10.86 2.50
CA LEU A 44 0.89 -9.96 3.29
C LEU A 44 2.37 -10.38 3.27
N ASP A 45 2.64 -11.68 3.38
CA ASP A 45 4.01 -12.19 3.34
C ASP A 45 4.61 -12.13 1.92
N GLY A 46 3.77 -12.27 0.89
CA GLY A 46 4.15 -12.08 -0.51
C GLY A 46 4.55 -10.63 -0.82
N ALA A 47 3.78 -9.65 -0.36
CA ALA A 47 4.10 -8.23 -0.49
C ALA A 47 5.41 -7.88 0.22
N GLY A 48 5.59 -8.33 1.47
CA GLY A 48 6.83 -8.12 2.18
C GLY A 48 8.06 -8.77 1.51
N LEU A 49 7.90 -9.91 0.86
CA LEU A 49 8.97 -10.53 0.07
C LEU A 49 9.33 -9.70 -1.17
N GLU A 50 8.32 -9.17 -1.87
CA GLU A 50 8.53 -8.28 -3.02
C GLU A 50 9.31 -7.04 -2.58
N GLN A 51 8.90 -6.41 -1.48
CA GLN A 51 9.57 -5.22 -0.95
C GLN A 51 11.05 -5.49 -0.65
N ILE A 52 11.38 -6.64 -0.03
CA ILE A 52 12.78 -7.06 0.20
C ILE A 52 13.54 -7.14 -1.12
N ALA A 53 12.97 -7.77 -2.15
CA ALA A 53 13.64 -7.92 -3.44
C ALA A 53 13.86 -6.56 -4.12
N SER A 54 12.81 -5.73 -4.13
CA SER A 54 12.80 -4.40 -4.74
C SER A 54 13.85 -3.48 -4.10
N ASP A 55 13.88 -3.41 -2.77
CA ASP A 55 14.82 -2.57 -2.04
C ASP A 55 16.25 -3.09 -2.12
N SER A 56 16.44 -4.42 -2.18
CA SER A 56 17.76 -5.01 -2.42
C SER A 56 18.30 -4.63 -3.80
N ILE A 57 17.48 -4.72 -4.85
CA ILE A 57 17.87 -4.31 -6.21
C ILE A 57 18.20 -2.82 -6.25
N ARG A 58 17.34 -1.98 -5.67
CA ARG A 58 17.55 -0.51 -5.61
C ARG A 58 18.82 -0.17 -4.83
N LYS A 59 19.11 -0.87 -3.73
CA LYS A 59 20.34 -0.71 -2.96
C LYS A 59 21.57 -1.07 -3.79
N VAL A 60 21.55 -2.19 -4.52
CA VAL A 60 22.67 -2.58 -5.39
C VAL A 60 22.90 -1.53 -6.49
N GLN A 61 21.84 -1.00 -7.09
CA GLN A 61 21.95 0.03 -8.14
C GLN A 61 22.42 1.39 -7.61
N LYS A 62 22.09 1.72 -6.36
CA LYS A 62 22.33 3.03 -5.74
C LYS A 62 22.85 2.86 -4.32
N TRP A 63 24.03 2.25 -4.23
CA TRP A 63 24.61 1.81 -2.96
C TRP A 63 24.72 2.92 -1.92
N ASP A 64 25.13 4.12 -2.31
CA ASP A 64 25.34 5.22 -1.36
C ASP A 64 24.09 6.07 -1.09
N GLU A 65 23.05 5.99 -1.93
CA GLU A 65 21.85 6.84 -1.84
C GLU A 65 20.64 6.17 -1.19
N ARG A 66 20.56 4.83 -1.24
CA ARG A 66 19.37 4.09 -0.80
C ARG A 66 19.64 3.30 0.47
N LYS A 67 18.64 3.28 1.35
CA LYS A 67 18.57 2.32 2.46
C LYS A 67 18.14 0.98 1.87
N GLY A 68 18.71 -0.12 2.39
CA GLY A 68 18.25 -1.46 2.03
C GLY A 68 16.92 -1.80 2.71
N PRO A 69 16.43 -3.03 2.55
CA PRO A 69 15.18 -3.48 3.15
C PRO A 69 15.11 -3.16 4.65
N GLN A 70 13.96 -2.66 5.12
CA GLN A 70 13.76 -2.29 6.51
C GLN A 70 12.66 -3.14 7.14
N ARG A 71 12.93 -3.71 8.31
CA ARG A 71 11.97 -4.56 9.03
C ARG A 71 11.32 -3.77 10.16
N SER A 72 10.00 -3.84 10.25
CA SER A 72 9.21 -3.37 11.40
C SER A 72 9.49 -4.26 12.62
N ALA A 73 9.77 -3.66 13.79
CA ALA A 73 10.22 -4.39 14.97
C ALA A 73 9.18 -5.41 15.48
N ASP A 74 7.91 -4.98 15.57
CA ASP A 74 6.84 -5.70 16.26
C ASP A 74 5.97 -6.60 15.36
N ILE A 75 6.44 -6.88 14.14
CA ILE A 75 5.70 -7.67 13.15
C ILE A 75 6.49 -8.94 12.84
N GLU A 76 5.81 -10.07 12.81
CA GLU A 76 6.40 -11.37 12.46
C GLU A 76 6.33 -11.64 10.95
N ALA A 77 7.05 -12.66 10.49
CA ALA A 77 7.10 -13.12 9.09
C ALA A 77 7.60 -12.08 8.06
N LEU A 78 7.39 -12.37 6.77
CA LEU A 78 7.93 -11.55 5.67
C LEU A 78 7.20 -10.22 5.53
N ARG A 79 5.92 -10.15 5.92
CA ARG A 79 5.17 -8.89 5.94
C ARG A 79 5.82 -7.80 6.79
N ALA A 80 6.67 -8.15 7.76
CA ALA A 80 7.38 -7.17 8.57
C ALA A 80 8.27 -6.24 7.75
N TRP A 81 8.64 -6.64 6.53
CA TRP A 81 9.48 -5.90 5.61
C TRP A 81 8.70 -5.01 4.63
N ASP A 82 7.38 -5.15 4.60
CA ASP A 82 6.48 -4.34 3.78
C ASP A 82 6.30 -2.92 4.36
N ASP A 83 5.83 -1.99 3.55
CA ASP A 83 5.47 -0.65 4.05
C ASP A 83 4.16 -0.69 4.85
N ILE A 84 4.02 0.20 5.84
CA ILE A 84 2.84 0.23 6.72
C ILE A 84 1.56 0.48 5.91
N GLY A 85 1.61 1.43 4.97
CA GLY A 85 0.49 1.77 4.10
C GLY A 85 0.06 0.60 3.20
N ASP A 86 1.02 -0.17 2.70
CA ASP A 86 0.76 -1.30 1.79
C ASP A 86 0.08 -2.45 2.52
N ARG A 87 0.57 -2.81 3.71
CA ARG A 87 -0.11 -3.80 4.56
C ARG A 87 -1.55 -3.40 4.87
N ILE A 88 -1.78 -2.13 5.21
CA ILE A 88 -3.13 -1.63 5.51
C ILE A 88 -4.02 -1.71 4.28
N ALA A 89 -3.53 -1.27 3.14
CA ALA A 89 -4.23 -1.35 1.86
C ALA A 89 -4.61 -2.82 1.53
N ILE A 90 -3.67 -3.76 1.65
CA ILE A 90 -3.94 -5.19 1.46
C ILE A 90 -5.03 -5.69 2.42
N SER A 91 -4.92 -5.35 3.71
CA SER A 91 -5.93 -5.73 4.71
C SER A 91 -7.32 -5.14 4.43
N ILE A 92 -7.42 -3.92 3.91
CA ILE A 92 -8.69 -3.34 3.44
C ILE A 92 -9.26 -4.20 2.30
N GLY A 93 -8.46 -4.54 1.30
CA GLY A 93 -8.87 -5.42 0.18
C GLY A 93 -9.37 -6.78 0.64
N VAL A 94 -8.65 -7.39 1.58
CA VAL A 94 -9.04 -8.67 2.20
C VAL A 94 -10.38 -8.56 2.93
N ASN A 95 -10.58 -7.49 3.70
CA ASN A 95 -11.82 -7.26 4.45
C ASN A 95 -13.00 -6.95 3.52
N LEU A 96 -12.76 -6.20 2.46
CA LEU A 96 -13.73 -5.96 1.41
C LEU A 96 -14.19 -7.28 0.77
N TYR A 97 -13.29 -8.22 0.50
CA TYR A 97 -13.68 -9.55 0.01
C TYR A 97 -14.50 -10.34 1.03
N LYS A 98 -14.13 -10.29 2.32
CA LYS A 98 -14.92 -10.95 3.39
C LYS A 98 -16.36 -10.43 3.43
N LYS A 99 -16.57 -9.12 3.23
CA LYS A 99 -17.90 -8.47 3.22
C LYS A 99 -18.65 -8.65 1.90
N HIS A 100 -17.93 -8.65 0.78
CA HIS A 100 -18.47 -8.62 -0.59
C HIS A 100 -17.80 -9.69 -1.48
N PRO A 101 -17.93 -11.00 -1.17
CA PRO A 101 -17.18 -12.05 -1.87
C PRO A 101 -17.56 -12.20 -3.35
N ASN A 102 -18.75 -11.74 -3.73
CA ASN A 102 -19.30 -11.84 -5.08
C ASN A 102 -19.21 -10.52 -5.86
N GLY A 103 -18.37 -9.56 -5.42
CA GLY A 103 -18.28 -8.24 -6.04
C GLY A 103 -19.34 -7.25 -5.52
N GLY A 104 -19.69 -6.26 -6.34
CA GLY A 104 -20.58 -5.17 -5.95
C GLY A 104 -19.90 -4.05 -5.16
N ILE A 105 -18.57 -4.02 -5.13
CA ILE A 105 -17.81 -2.92 -4.54
C ILE A 105 -17.96 -1.67 -5.42
N THR A 106 -18.42 -0.60 -4.79
CA THR A 106 -18.51 0.72 -5.41
C THR A 106 -17.36 1.60 -4.94
N ALA A 107 -17.08 2.66 -5.69
CA ALA A 107 -16.10 3.68 -5.26
C ALA A 107 -16.46 4.26 -3.88
N LYS A 108 -17.75 4.42 -3.56
CA LYS A 108 -18.17 4.90 -2.25
C LYS A 108 -17.78 3.94 -1.12
N ILE A 109 -18.06 2.64 -1.27
CA ILE A 109 -17.70 1.63 -0.26
C ILE A 109 -16.18 1.60 -0.07
N LEU A 110 -15.42 1.62 -1.17
CA LEU A 110 -13.97 1.66 -1.14
C LEU A 110 -13.45 2.89 -0.37
N MET A 111 -13.95 4.08 -0.70
CA MET A 111 -13.55 5.32 -0.05
C MET A 111 -13.96 5.35 1.43
N ASP A 112 -15.12 4.80 1.79
CA ASP A 112 -15.58 4.75 3.18
C ASP A 112 -14.61 3.90 4.05
N GLU A 113 -14.05 2.79 3.54
CA GLU A 113 -13.03 1.99 4.25
C GLU A 113 -11.66 2.69 4.35
N VAL A 114 -11.29 3.50 3.36
CA VAL A 114 -10.00 4.22 3.37
C VAL A 114 -10.06 5.43 4.30
N LEU A 115 -11.13 6.23 4.20
CA LEU A 115 -11.25 7.51 4.90
C LEU A 115 -11.59 7.38 6.39
N VAL A 116 -12.08 6.22 6.83
CA VAL A 116 -12.34 5.96 8.26
C VAL A 116 -11.05 5.77 9.07
N LEU A 117 -9.94 5.40 8.41
CA LEU A 117 -8.66 5.22 9.09
C LEU A 117 -8.00 6.57 9.39
N PRO A 118 -7.38 6.73 10.57
CA PRO A 118 -6.67 7.95 10.89
C PRO A 118 -5.46 8.11 9.99
N ARG A 119 -5.10 9.36 9.67
CA ARG A 119 -3.96 9.67 8.79
C ARG A 119 -2.66 9.01 9.24
N SER A 120 -2.43 8.95 10.55
CA SER A 120 -1.24 8.32 11.15
C SER A 120 -1.11 6.83 10.83
N SER A 121 -2.18 6.15 10.40
CA SER A 121 -2.13 4.75 10.01
C SER A 121 -1.36 4.55 8.71
N TRP A 122 -1.33 5.53 7.80
CA TRP A 122 -0.85 5.31 6.43
C TRP A 122 0.66 5.46 6.23
N GLY A 123 1.42 5.85 7.27
CA GLY A 123 2.84 6.15 7.13
C GLY A 123 3.09 7.20 6.03
N ASP A 124 4.00 6.90 5.11
CA ASP A 124 4.33 7.76 3.97
C ASP A 124 3.35 7.63 2.78
N GLY A 125 2.33 6.78 2.89
CA GLY A 125 1.33 6.53 1.84
C GLY A 125 0.36 7.69 1.60
N ILE A 126 0.30 8.66 2.52
CA ILE A 126 -0.49 9.87 2.36
C ILE A 126 0.32 11.11 2.73
N ARG A 127 -0.09 12.28 2.23
CA ARG A 127 0.51 13.57 2.62
C ARG A 127 -0.53 14.69 2.61
N ASP A 128 -0.24 15.78 3.31
CA ASP A 128 -1.09 16.97 3.22
C ASP A 128 -1.07 17.55 1.80
N HIS A 129 -2.25 17.88 1.30
CA HIS A 129 -2.40 18.51 0.01
C HIS A 129 -1.90 19.96 0.07
N VAL A 130 -0.98 20.31 -0.81
CA VAL A 130 -0.50 21.69 -0.97
C VAL A 130 -0.97 22.20 -2.34
N CYS A 131 -1.89 23.17 -2.34
CA CYS A 131 -2.24 23.90 -3.55
C CYS A 131 -0.99 24.64 -4.04
N LYS A 132 -0.52 24.31 -5.25
CA LYS A 132 0.61 24.94 -5.91
C LYS A 132 0.17 25.67 -7.17
#